data_AF-A0A1F5JI73-F1
#
_entry.id   AF-A0A1F5JI73-F1
#
_cell.length_a   1.000
_cell.length_b   1.000
_cell.length_c   1.000
_cell.angle_alpha   90.00
_cell.angle_beta   90.00
_cell.angle_gamma   90.00
#
_symmetry.space_group_name_H-M   'P 1'
#
loop_
_entity.id
_entity.type
_entity.pdbx_description
1 polymer ?
#
loop_
_entity_poly.entity_id
_entity_poly.type
_entity_poly.pdbx_seq_one_letter_code
_entity_poly.pdbx_strand_id
1 'polypeptide(L)' 'MRILQQIEKYFASHVRYNSLVHVIAGIGIGILITYPLIGAHPIRWGLVFLGLGVLGHLYPLIQKR' A
#
# COMPACT_ATOMS: atom_id res chain seq x y z
N MET A 1 -14.68 -1.65 -15.05
CA MET A 1 -13.89 -2.89 -15.25
C MET A 1 -12.55 -2.69 -15.96
N ARG A 2 -12.41 -1.86 -17.01
CA ARG A 2 -11.11 -1.68 -17.72
C ARG A 2 -9.95 -1.24 -16.82
N ILE A 3 -10.20 -0.36 -15.85
CA ILE A 3 -9.19 0.13 -14.89
C ILE A 3 -8.66 -1.01 -14.01
N LEU A 4 -9.55 -1.83 -13.42
CA LEU A 4 -9.15 -2.96 -12.57
C LEU A 4 -8.32 -3.97 -13.36
N GLN A 5 -8.73 -4.27 -14.60
CA GLN A 5 -7.97 -5.16 -15.48
C GLN A 5 -6.57 -4.61 -15.84
N GLN A 6 -6.39 -3.29 -15.89
CA GLN A 6 -5.07 -2.68 -16.11
C GLN A 6 -4.18 -2.85 -14.88
N ILE A 7 -4.72 -2.58 -13.69
CA ILE A 7 -4.03 -2.74 -12.41
C ILE A 7 -3.65 -4.21 -12.19
N GLU A 8 -4.58 -5.15 -12.41
CA GLU A 8 -4.34 -6.59 -12.31
C GLU A 8 -3.22 -7.04 -13.24
N LYS A 9 -3.27 -6.61 -14.52
CA LYS A 9 -2.22 -6.96 -15.50
C LYS A 9 -0.85 -6.41 -15.10
N TYR A 10 -0.79 -5.20 -14.54
CA TYR A 10 0.47 -4.63 -14.08
C TYR A 10 1.03 -5.40 -12.88
N PHE A 11 0.21 -5.70 -11.88
CA PHE A 11 0.65 -6.46 -10.71
C PHE A 11 1.01 -7.92 -11.04
N ALA A 12 0.35 -8.52 -12.02
CA ALA A 12 0.68 -9.85 -12.51
C ALA A 12 2.10 -9.90 -13.12
N SER A 13 2.53 -8.85 -13.82
CA SER A 13 3.90 -8.77 -14.37
C SER A 13 4.93 -8.22 -13.38
N HIS A 14 4.51 -7.55 -12.31
CA HIS A 14 5.38 -6.94 -11.30
C HIS A 14 5.11 -7.51 -9.90
N VAL A 15 5.22 -8.83 -9.74
CA VAL A 15 4.89 -9.54 -8.49
C VAL A 15 5.65 -8.97 -7.28
N ARG A 16 6.95 -8.66 -7.44
CA ARG A 16 7.77 -8.07 -6.35
C ARG A 16 7.26 -6.68 -5.94
N TYR A 17 6.83 -5.87 -6.89
CA TYR A 17 6.24 -4.57 -6.61
C TYR A 17 4.88 -4.73 -5.92
N ASN A 18 4.04 -5.67 -6.37
CA ASN A 18 2.78 -6.00 -5.71
C ASN A 18 2.99 -6.37 -4.24
N SER A 19 3.94 -7.28 -3.96
CA SER A 19 4.30 -7.68 -2.60
C SER A 19 4.79 -6.49 -1.78
N LEU A 20 5.65 -5.63 -2.35
CA LEU A 20 6.18 -4.46 -1.65
C LEU A 20 5.07 -3.49 -1.25
N VAL A 21 4.15 -3.17 -2.16
CA VAL A 21 3.02 -2.27 -1.88
C VAL A 21 2.15 -2.81 -0.74
N HIS A 22 1.87 -4.12 -0.73
CA HIS A 22 1.11 -4.76 0.35
C HIS A 22 1.86 -4.77 1.69
N VAL A 23 3.17 -4.99 1.69
CA VAL A 23 4.00 -4.92 2.90
C VAL A 23 3.97 -3.49 3.47
N ILE A 24 4.15 -2.47 2.63
CA ILE A 24 4.10 -1.06 3.03
C ILE A 24 2.73 -0.71 3.63
N ALA A 25 1.64 -1.10 2.96
CA ALA A 25 0.28 -0.88 3.47
C ALA A 25 0.06 -1.64 4.79
N GLY A 26 0.51 -2.89 4.87
CA GLY A 26 0.43 -3.73 6.07
C GLY A 26 1.18 -3.14 7.26
N ILE A 27 2.36 -2.55 7.07
CA ILE A 27 3.10 -1.82 8.11
C ILE A 27 2.28 -0.62 8.60
N GLY A 28 1.69 0.15 7.69
CA GLY A 28 0.84 1.30 8.04
C GLY A 28 -0.37 0.89 8.88
N ILE A 29 -1.10 -0.14 8.44
CA ILE A 29 -2.23 -0.71 9.18
C ILE A 29 -1.76 -1.25 10.53
N GLY A 30 -0.70 -2.05 10.55
CA GLY A 30 -0.11 -2.65 11.74
C GLY A 30 0.23 -1.61 12.79
N ILE A 31 0.87 -0.50 12.39
CA ILE A 31 1.06 0.66 13.26
C ILE A 31 -0.29 1.10 13.78
N LEU A 32 -1.21 1.55 12.91
CA LEU A 32 -2.50 2.15 13.29
C LEU A 32 -3.36 1.31 14.26
N ILE A 33 -3.30 -0.02 14.19
CA ILE A 33 -4.10 -0.92 15.03
C ILE A 33 -3.39 -1.37 16.31
N THR A 34 -2.12 -0.99 16.54
CA THR A 34 -1.37 -1.44 17.72
C THR A 34 -1.84 -0.76 19.02
N TYR A 35 -2.71 0.25 18.97
CA TYR A 35 -3.36 0.79 20.17
C TYR A 35 -4.38 -0.21 20.76
N PRO A 36 -4.35 -0.55 22.08
CA PRO A 36 -3.63 0.09 23.17
C PRO A 36 -2.37 -0.69 23.67
N LEU A 37 -1.82 -1.60 22.87
CA LEU A 37 -0.71 -2.48 23.30
C LEU A 37 0.58 -1.70 23.66
N ILE A 38 0.78 -0.52 23.08
CA ILE A 38 1.97 0.33 23.28
C ILE A 38 1.51 1.79 23.39
N GLY A 39 1.82 2.45 24.51
CA GLY A 39 1.30 3.77 24.91
C GLY A 39 1.27 4.86 23.82
N ALA A 40 2.34 5.66 23.68
CA ALA A 40 2.37 6.73 22.69
C ALA A 40 2.42 6.18 21.27
N HIS A 41 1.40 6.49 20.47
CA HIS A 41 1.17 5.84 19.18
C HIS A 41 1.79 6.65 18.02
N PRO A 42 2.68 6.08 17.18
CA PRO A 42 3.32 6.80 16.08
C PRO A 42 2.37 6.96 14.87
N ILE A 43 1.20 7.56 15.07
CA ILE A 43 0.13 7.74 14.07
C ILE A 43 0.68 8.37 12.78
N ARG A 44 1.60 9.34 12.90
CA ARG A 44 2.28 9.95 11.75
C ARG A 44 2.91 8.91 10.82
N TRP A 45 3.61 7.92 11.37
CA TRP A 45 4.24 6.87 10.58
C TRP A 45 3.21 5.92 9.99
N GLY A 46 2.17 5.56 10.75
CA GLY A 46 1.06 4.75 10.24
C GLY A 46 0.40 5.39 9.01
N LEU A 47 0.10 6.69 9.08
CA LEU A 47 -0.47 7.45 7.96
C LEU A 47 0.50 7.59 6.78
N VAL A 48 1.79 7.79 7.02
CA VAL A 48 2.82 7.86 5.96
C VAL A 48 2.89 6.54 5.20
N PHE A 49 3.01 5.40 5.90
CA PHE A 49 3.07 4.08 5.28
C PHE A 49 1.77 3.74 4.56
N LEU A 50 0.62 4.05 5.15
CA LEU A 50 -0.67 3.84 4.50
C LEU A 50 -0.81 4.69 3.22
N GLY A 51 -0.41 5.96 3.28
CA GLY A 51 -0.38 6.85 2.12
C GLY A 51 0.51 6.32 0.99
N LEU A 52 1.73 5.87 1.32
CA LEU A 52 2.63 5.24 0.35
C LEU A 52 2.05 3.96 -0.24
N GLY A 53 1.37 3.13 0.56
CA GLY A 53 0.67 1.93 0.09
C GLY A 53 -0.45 2.26 -0.90
N VAL A 54 -1.28 3.26 -0.59
CA VAL A 54 -2.35 3.73 -1.48
C VAL A 54 -1.77 4.29 -2.79
N LEU A 55 -0.75 5.14 -2.71
CA LEU A 55 -0.08 5.66 -3.91
C LEU A 55 0.55 4.55 -4.74
N GLY A 56 1.14 3.53 -4.08
CA GLY A 56 1.67 2.35 -4.74
C GLY A 56 0.61 1.54 -5.50
N HIS A 57 -0.61 1.45 -4.97
CA HIS A 57 -1.76 0.84 -5.64
C HIS A 57 -2.32 1.66 -6.80
N LEU A 58 -2.18 2.99 -6.75
CA LEU A 58 -2.64 3.89 -7.80
C LEU A 58 -1.59 4.08 -8.91
N TYR A 59 -0.31 3.83 -8.62
CA TYR A 59 0.79 3.96 -9.58
C TYR A 59 0.55 3.27 -10.96
N PRO A 60 -0.02 2.05 -11.04
CA PRO A 60 -0.30 1.41 -12.32
C PRO A 60 -1.24 2.18 -13.24
N LEU A 61 -2.03 3.12 -12.71
CA LEU A 61 -2.94 3.96 -13.50
C LEU A 61 -2.22 5.08 -14.25
N ILE A 62 -1.06 5.48 -13.75
CA ILE A 62 -0.27 6.58 -14.29
C ILE A 62 0.84 6.03 -15.20
N GLN A 63 1.27 4.78 -14.95
CA GLN A 63 2.23 4.10 -15.79
C GLN A 63 1.60 3.76 -17.15
N LYS A 64 2.01 4.51 -18.18
CA LYS A 64 1.72 4.13 -19.57
C LYS A 64 2.45 2.81 -19.84
N ARG A 65 1.68 1.81 -20.31
CA ARG A 65 2.21 0.52 -20.76
C ARG A 65 3.31 0.69 -21.80
#